data_AF-A0A089YCR6-F1
#
_entry.id   AF-A0A089YCR6-F1
#
_cell.length_a   1.000
_cell.length_b   1.000
_cell.length_c   1.000
_cell.angle_alpha   90.00
_cell.angle_beta   90.00
_cell.angle_gamma   90.00
#
_symmetry.space_group_name_H-M   'P 1'
#
loop_
_entity.id
_entity.type
_entity.pdbx_description
1 polymer ?
#
loop_
_entity_poly.entity_id
_entity_poly.type
_entity_poly.pdbx_seq_one_letter_code
_entity_poly.pdbx_strand_id
1 'polypeptide(L)'
;MNKTSDTAQATQGLMTASIDGQAFKAVQVEWDTVGGVIGLIDDDHFIYLGFPKDIEKGEHSIGKDGVRAYVGGTHSGEATSGTLMLQSAGTPGRKMEGKFDFVAKSDPENVTVTAGRFTVSVGARTAGQGSGSASAKLDEPLEGNLAIEAKTMEYNGEPTAPTALFAMQTKDLQGGLQRFGVIFMLRYDGQGKPSVESGFVAVDFAALITSKPEVTSLKWEPGKSLSFKFTMSFSYNKKDYKIEDGSLDLTF
;
A
#
# COMPACT_ATOMS: atom_id res chain seq x y z
N MET A 1 24.99 -3.63 10.47
CA MET A 1 23.73 -4.41 10.51
C MET A 1 23.21 -4.38 11.94
N ASN A 2 22.31 -3.46 12.26
CA ASN A 2 21.66 -3.45 13.57
C ASN A 2 20.58 -4.53 13.56
N LYS A 3 20.75 -5.56 14.39
CA LYS A 3 19.67 -6.48 14.75
C LYS A 3 18.64 -5.69 15.56
N THR A 4 17.58 -5.23 14.93
CA THR A 4 16.34 -4.92 15.64
C THR A 4 15.94 -6.18 16.41
N SER A 5 15.95 -6.12 17.74
CA SER A 5 15.63 -7.26 18.60
C SER A 5 14.20 -7.74 18.30
N ASP A 6 13.97 -9.06 18.25
CA ASP A 6 12.65 -9.69 18.06
C ASP A 6 11.53 -9.09 18.95
N THR A 7 11.90 -8.49 20.08
CA THR A 7 11.01 -7.77 21.00
C THR A 7 10.42 -6.47 20.45
N ALA A 8 11.11 -5.73 19.57
CA ALA A 8 10.59 -4.49 18.97
C ALA A 8 9.52 -4.77 17.91
N GLN A 9 9.72 -5.85 17.13
CA GLN A 9 8.76 -6.39 16.16
C GLN A 9 7.40 -6.70 16.80
N ALA A 10 7.40 -7.34 17.98
CA ALA A 10 6.17 -7.72 18.70
C ALA A 10 5.24 -6.54 19.07
N THR A 11 5.76 -5.31 19.02
CA THR A 11 5.03 -4.08 19.36
C THR A 11 4.24 -3.50 18.18
N GLN A 12 4.78 -3.59 16.95
CA GLN A 12 4.16 -3.05 15.74
C GLN A 12 3.22 -4.07 15.08
N GLY A 13 3.60 -5.35 15.09
CA GLY A 13 2.80 -6.43 14.53
C GLY A 13 3.62 -7.66 14.19
N LEU A 14 2.94 -8.70 13.73
CA LEU A 14 3.54 -9.93 13.23
C LEU A 14 2.76 -10.33 11.98
N MET A 15 3.45 -10.80 10.95
CA MET A 15 2.82 -11.46 9.81
C MET A 15 3.65 -12.66 9.39
N THR A 16 3.01 -13.82 9.31
CA THR A 16 3.62 -15.08 8.90
C THR A 16 2.70 -15.81 7.95
N ALA A 17 3.25 -16.52 6.98
CA ALA A 17 2.50 -17.38 6.06
C ALA A 17 3.42 -18.47 5.49
N SER A 18 2.86 -19.32 4.65
CA SER A 18 3.61 -20.13 3.69
C SER A 18 3.25 -19.72 2.27
N ILE A 19 4.25 -19.37 1.47
CA ILE A 19 4.10 -19.04 0.04
C ILE A 19 4.70 -20.20 -0.75
N ASP A 20 3.88 -20.95 -1.47
CA ASP A 20 4.27 -22.15 -2.23
C ASP A 20 5.13 -23.15 -1.40
N GLY A 21 4.77 -23.32 -0.12
CA GLY A 21 5.47 -24.20 0.81
C GLY A 21 6.71 -23.58 1.48
N GLN A 22 7.15 -22.40 1.07
CA GLN A 22 8.25 -21.67 1.70
C GLN A 22 7.73 -20.80 2.84
N ALA A 23 8.51 -20.66 3.91
CA ALA A 23 8.12 -19.85 5.06
C ALA A 23 8.26 -18.36 4.77
N PHE A 24 7.19 -17.60 5.01
CA PHE A 24 7.18 -16.15 5.00
C PHE A 24 7.09 -15.64 6.45
N LYS A 25 8.02 -14.77 6.84
CA LYS A 25 7.96 -14.04 8.12
C LYS A 25 8.36 -12.59 7.87
N ALA A 26 7.38 -11.69 7.92
CA ALA A 26 7.62 -10.28 7.72
C ALA A 26 8.63 -9.74 8.75
N VAL A 27 9.58 -8.93 8.28
CA VAL A 27 10.45 -8.14 9.14
C VAL A 27 9.73 -6.90 9.68
N GLN A 28 8.71 -6.42 8.97
CA GLN A 28 7.94 -5.23 9.30
C GLN A 28 6.47 -5.47 8.97
N VAL A 29 5.57 -5.00 9.84
CA VAL A 29 4.12 -5.09 9.64
C VAL A 29 3.49 -3.75 9.90
N GLU A 30 2.74 -3.24 8.93
CA GLU A 30 2.10 -1.94 9.02
C GLU A 30 0.60 -2.02 8.77
N TRP A 31 -0.13 -1.14 9.46
CA TRP A 31 -1.52 -0.84 9.18
C TRP A 31 -1.61 0.18 8.05
N ASP A 32 -2.41 -0.10 7.02
CA ASP A 32 -2.79 0.87 6.00
C ASP A 32 -3.93 1.74 6.54
N THR A 33 -3.71 3.06 6.67
CA THR A 33 -4.64 3.99 7.36
C THR A 33 -6.02 4.08 6.74
N VAL A 34 -6.12 3.69 5.48
CA VAL A 34 -7.35 3.65 4.71
C VAL A 34 -8.04 2.26 4.74
N GLY A 35 -7.40 1.25 5.33
CA GLY A 35 -7.92 -0.11 5.45
C GLY A 35 -6.99 -1.16 4.84
N GLY A 36 -6.35 -1.95 5.71
CA GLY A 36 -5.54 -3.09 5.29
C GLY A 36 -4.30 -3.31 6.16
N VAL A 37 -3.56 -4.35 5.86
CA VAL A 37 -2.30 -4.70 6.53
C VAL A 37 -1.27 -5.11 5.49
N ILE A 38 -0.06 -4.58 5.62
CA ILE A 38 1.09 -5.02 4.84
C ILE A 38 2.12 -5.69 5.77
N GLY A 39 2.65 -6.83 5.36
CA GLY A 39 3.84 -7.43 5.94
C GLY A 39 4.94 -7.47 4.90
N LEU A 40 6.11 -6.93 5.22
CA LEU A 40 7.27 -6.88 4.34
C LEU A 40 8.41 -7.72 4.90
N ILE A 41 9.09 -8.50 4.06
CA ILE A 41 10.42 -9.07 4.34
C ILE A 41 11.50 -8.09 3.87
N ASP A 42 11.30 -7.57 2.67
CA ASP A 42 12.07 -6.51 2.02
C ASP A 42 11.14 -5.80 1.01
N ASP A 43 11.70 -4.94 0.17
CA ASP A 43 10.93 -4.10 -0.75
C ASP A 43 10.25 -4.89 -1.88
N ASP A 44 10.77 -6.08 -2.23
CA ASP A 44 10.24 -6.92 -3.29
C ASP A 44 9.37 -8.07 -2.76
N HIS A 45 9.60 -8.50 -1.51
CA HIS A 45 8.92 -9.64 -0.88
C HIS A 45 7.95 -9.19 0.21
N PHE A 46 6.65 -9.21 -0.09
CA PHE A 46 5.62 -8.75 0.84
C PHE A 46 4.29 -9.47 0.64
N ILE A 47 3.42 -9.36 1.65
CA ILE A 47 2.00 -9.71 1.56
C ILE A 47 1.21 -8.48 1.96
N TYR A 48 0.23 -8.13 1.14
CA TYR A 48 -0.74 -7.08 1.44
C TYR A 48 -2.15 -7.66 1.52
N LEU A 49 -2.89 -7.27 2.56
CA LEU A 49 -4.29 -7.61 2.78
C LEU A 49 -5.07 -6.30 2.83
N GLY A 50 -5.79 -5.99 1.77
CA GLY A 50 -6.64 -4.80 1.67
C GLY A 50 -8.06 -5.09 2.11
N PHE A 51 -8.67 -4.20 2.89
CA PHE A 51 -10.08 -4.35 3.29
C PHE A 51 -10.66 -3.03 3.81
N PRO A 52 -12.00 -2.87 3.83
CA PRO A 52 -12.65 -1.69 4.39
C PRO A 52 -12.20 -1.35 5.81
N LYS A 53 -12.05 -0.06 6.13
CA LYS A 53 -11.60 0.39 7.46
C LYS A 53 -12.56 -0.02 8.58
N ASP A 54 -13.84 -0.12 8.27
CA ASP A 54 -14.94 -0.53 9.14
C ASP A 54 -15.25 -2.03 9.05
N ILE A 55 -14.35 -2.83 8.46
CA ILE A 55 -14.54 -4.28 8.36
C ILE A 55 -14.81 -4.91 9.73
N GLU A 56 -15.88 -5.69 9.81
CA GLU A 56 -16.28 -6.35 11.04
C GLU A 56 -15.47 -7.62 11.29
N LYS A 57 -15.48 -8.08 12.54
CA LYS A 57 -14.96 -9.40 12.88
C LYS A 57 -15.76 -10.47 12.12
N GLY A 58 -15.08 -11.45 11.54
CA GLY A 58 -15.73 -12.55 10.84
C GLY A 58 -14.91 -13.11 9.69
N GLU A 59 -15.54 -13.99 8.92
CA GLU A 59 -15.00 -14.54 7.69
C GLU A 59 -15.37 -13.66 6.50
N HIS A 60 -14.37 -13.30 5.70
CA HIS A 60 -14.54 -12.49 4.52
C HIS A 60 -13.89 -13.17 3.32
N SER A 61 -14.60 -13.24 2.20
CA SER A 61 -14.06 -13.80 0.96
C SER A 61 -13.13 -12.79 0.29
N ILE A 62 -11.91 -13.19 -0.04
CA ILE A 62 -11.00 -12.36 -0.83
C ILE A 62 -11.54 -12.26 -2.27
N GLY A 63 -11.55 -11.03 -2.80
CA GLY A 63 -12.17 -10.70 -4.09
C GLY A 63 -13.59 -10.15 -3.98
N LYS A 64 -14.20 -10.15 -2.78
CA LYS A 64 -15.55 -9.63 -2.53
C LYS A 64 -15.55 -8.52 -1.49
N ASP A 65 -16.58 -7.67 -1.52
CA ASP A 65 -16.89 -6.67 -0.48
C ASP A 65 -15.69 -5.79 -0.08
N GLY A 66 -14.86 -5.42 -1.07
CA GLY A 66 -13.66 -4.61 -0.86
C GLY A 66 -12.45 -5.35 -0.27
N VAL A 67 -12.57 -6.65 0.03
CA VAL A 67 -11.45 -7.45 0.51
C VAL A 67 -10.58 -7.91 -0.66
N ARG A 68 -9.28 -7.63 -0.55
CA ARG A 68 -8.25 -7.90 -1.57
C ARG A 68 -7.01 -8.45 -0.89
N ALA A 69 -6.22 -9.21 -1.63
CA ALA A 69 -4.90 -9.62 -1.17
C ALA A 69 -3.92 -9.60 -2.34
N TYR A 70 -2.66 -9.34 -2.04
CA TYR A 70 -1.58 -9.32 -3.01
C TYR A 70 -0.33 -9.94 -2.38
N VAL A 71 0.44 -10.67 -3.18
CA VAL A 71 1.75 -11.18 -2.81
C VAL A 71 2.79 -10.62 -3.77
N GLY A 72 3.86 -10.05 -3.23
CA GLY A 72 5.03 -9.58 -3.96
C GLY A 72 6.21 -10.54 -3.76
N GLY A 73 7.03 -10.71 -4.80
CA GLY A 73 8.25 -11.52 -4.77
C GLY A 73 8.65 -11.95 -6.18
N THR A 74 9.41 -13.05 -6.26
CA THR A 74 9.79 -13.69 -7.54
C THR A 74 8.56 -14.05 -8.39
N HIS A 75 7.49 -14.49 -7.73
CA HIS A 75 6.17 -14.61 -8.32
C HIS A 75 5.24 -13.66 -7.56
N SER A 76 4.73 -12.66 -8.27
CA SER A 76 3.81 -11.66 -7.70
C SER A 76 2.45 -11.74 -8.35
N GLY A 77 1.41 -11.38 -7.60
CA GLY A 77 0.05 -11.49 -8.11
C GLY A 77 -1.01 -11.03 -7.15
N GLU A 78 -2.14 -10.63 -7.73
CA GLU A 78 -3.37 -10.37 -7.00
C GLU A 78 -4.10 -11.68 -6.70
N ALA A 79 -4.62 -11.79 -5.49
CA ALA A 79 -5.47 -12.88 -5.06
C ALA A 79 -6.74 -12.97 -5.89
N THR A 80 -6.97 -14.13 -6.50
CA THR A 80 -8.19 -14.43 -7.28
C THR A 80 -9.24 -15.16 -6.46
N SER A 81 -8.82 -15.76 -5.34
CA SER A 81 -9.70 -16.44 -4.38
C SER A 81 -8.98 -16.58 -3.05
N GLY A 82 -9.75 -16.79 -1.99
CA GLY A 82 -9.22 -16.98 -0.65
C GLY A 82 -10.16 -16.48 0.43
N THR A 83 -9.65 -16.50 1.66
CA THR A 83 -10.41 -16.13 2.83
C THR A 83 -9.56 -15.29 3.77
N LEU A 84 -10.17 -14.24 4.33
CA LEU A 84 -9.66 -13.45 5.43
C LEU A 84 -10.56 -13.66 6.64
N MET A 85 -10.04 -14.25 7.70
CA MET A 85 -10.75 -14.45 8.97
C MET A 85 -10.23 -13.46 10.00
N LEU A 86 -11.03 -12.44 10.31
CA LEU A 86 -10.71 -11.45 11.34
C LEU A 86 -11.17 -11.94 12.71
N GLN A 87 -10.22 -12.02 13.64
CA GLN A 87 -10.47 -12.42 15.02
C GLN A 87 -10.81 -11.21 15.91
N SER A 88 -10.26 -10.04 15.58
CA SER A 88 -10.61 -8.73 16.13
C SER A 88 -10.73 -7.70 15.02
N ALA A 89 -11.66 -6.75 15.17
CA ALA A 89 -11.86 -5.66 14.21
C ALA A 89 -10.80 -4.55 14.38
N GLY A 90 -10.62 -3.75 13.33
CA GLY A 90 -9.67 -2.64 13.27
C GLY A 90 -10.08 -1.44 14.14
N THR A 91 -10.03 -1.53 15.46
CA THR A 91 -10.32 -0.37 16.34
C THR A 91 -9.06 0.46 16.60
N PRO A 92 -9.05 1.79 16.36
CA PRO A 92 -7.92 2.65 16.69
C PRO A 92 -7.43 2.47 18.13
N GLY A 93 -6.11 2.35 18.30
CA GLY A 93 -5.45 2.08 19.57
C GLY A 93 -5.48 0.62 20.03
N ARG A 94 -6.07 -0.30 19.25
CA ARG A 94 -6.13 -1.73 19.58
C ARG A 94 -5.38 -2.58 18.57
N LYS A 95 -5.09 -3.82 18.94
CA LYS A 95 -4.54 -4.82 18.01
C LYS A 95 -5.64 -5.45 17.17
N MET A 96 -5.42 -5.47 15.87
CA MET A 96 -6.18 -6.27 14.92
C MET A 96 -5.45 -7.58 14.68
N GLU A 97 -6.20 -8.67 14.66
CA GLU A 97 -5.67 -10.03 14.49
C GLU A 97 -6.50 -10.77 13.46
N GLY A 98 -5.82 -11.52 12.60
CA GLY A 98 -6.50 -12.29 11.58
C GLY A 98 -5.69 -13.45 11.05
N LYS A 99 -6.39 -14.33 10.33
CA LYS A 99 -5.83 -15.43 9.55
C LYS A 99 -6.24 -15.29 8.10
N PHE A 100 -5.41 -15.78 7.20
CA PHE A 100 -5.70 -15.68 5.78
C PHE A 100 -5.09 -16.83 4.99
N ASP A 101 -5.75 -17.18 3.90
CA ASP A 101 -5.28 -18.12 2.89
C ASP A 101 -5.78 -17.61 1.53
N PHE A 102 -4.97 -17.62 0.49
CA PHE A 102 -5.39 -17.19 -0.84
C PHE A 102 -4.57 -17.79 -1.97
N VAL A 103 -5.13 -17.73 -3.17
CA VAL A 103 -4.45 -18.07 -4.42
C VAL A 103 -4.33 -16.81 -5.26
N ALA A 104 -3.10 -16.37 -5.48
CA ALA A 104 -2.78 -15.26 -6.34
C ALA A 104 -2.45 -15.74 -7.75
N LYS A 105 -2.96 -15.02 -8.75
CA LYS A 105 -2.59 -15.29 -10.13
C LYS A 105 -1.24 -14.63 -10.41
N SER A 106 -0.21 -15.43 -10.69
CA SER A 106 1.08 -14.98 -11.20
C SER A 106 1.33 -15.62 -12.57
N ASP A 107 2.28 -15.07 -13.34
CA ASP A 107 2.70 -15.62 -14.64
C ASP A 107 4.08 -16.26 -14.45
N PRO A 108 4.29 -17.56 -14.72
CA PRO A 108 3.41 -18.51 -15.43
C PRO A 108 2.44 -19.32 -14.57
N GLU A 109 2.60 -19.33 -13.24
CA GLU A 109 1.83 -20.19 -12.34
C GLU A 109 1.17 -19.40 -11.22
N ASN A 110 0.09 -19.95 -10.64
CA ASN A 110 -0.54 -19.34 -9.48
C ASN A 110 0.33 -19.51 -8.23
N VAL A 111 0.38 -18.48 -7.39
CA VAL A 111 1.02 -18.50 -6.08
C VAL A 111 -0.01 -18.86 -5.02
N THR A 112 0.30 -19.84 -4.19
CA THR A 112 -0.57 -20.30 -3.11
C THR A 112 -0.03 -19.82 -1.77
N VAL A 113 -0.82 -19.00 -1.07
CA VAL A 113 -0.49 -18.46 0.25
C VAL A 113 -1.37 -19.16 1.29
N THR A 114 -0.75 -19.84 2.25
CA THR A 114 -1.45 -20.63 3.27
C THR A 114 -0.94 -20.40 4.67
N ALA A 115 -1.74 -20.80 5.66
CA ALA A 115 -1.47 -20.67 7.09
C ALA A 115 -1.10 -19.23 7.49
N GLY A 116 -1.63 -18.25 6.76
CA GLY A 116 -1.41 -16.84 6.97
C GLY A 116 -1.96 -16.41 8.32
N ARG A 117 -1.18 -15.64 9.06
CA ARG A 117 -1.57 -15.02 10.33
C ARG A 117 -0.98 -13.64 10.41
N PHE A 118 -1.75 -12.70 10.95
CA PHE A 118 -1.20 -11.41 11.31
C PHE A 118 -1.74 -10.89 12.63
N THR A 119 -0.92 -10.06 13.26
CA THR A 119 -1.34 -9.12 14.29
C THR A 119 -0.78 -7.75 13.88
N VAL A 120 -1.56 -6.69 14.05
CA VAL A 120 -1.10 -5.33 13.79
C VAL A 120 -1.71 -4.39 14.81
N SER A 121 -0.91 -3.48 15.35
CA SER A 121 -1.45 -2.39 16.15
C SER A 121 -2.16 -1.43 15.21
N VAL A 122 -3.48 -1.32 15.32
CA VAL A 122 -4.29 -0.34 14.58
C VAL A 122 -4.03 1.01 15.23
N GLY A 123 -2.92 1.63 14.86
CA GLY A 123 -2.61 2.97 15.30
C GLY A 123 -3.49 3.97 14.57
N ALA A 124 -3.89 5.05 15.27
CA ALA A 124 -3.79 6.33 14.60
C ALA A 124 -2.31 6.44 14.21
N ARG A 125 -2.01 6.40 12.91
CA ARG A 125 -0.65 6.76 12.53
C ARG A 125 -0.42 8.17 13.06
N THR A 126 0.78 8.45 13.55
CA THR A 126 1.40 9.77 13.32
C THR A 126 1.68 9.90 11.81
N ALA A 127 0.65 9.67 10.97
CA ALA A 127 0.70 10.14 9.60
C ALA A 127 0.65 11.64 9.77
N GLY A 128 1.75 12.31 9.44
CA GLY A 128 1.66 13.74 9.36
C GLY A 128 0.64 14.05 8.26
N GLN A 129 -0.31 14.92 8.59
CA GLN A 129 -1.20 15.47 7.58
C GLN A 129 -0.46 16.63 6.93
N GLY A 130 -0.22 16.51 5.64
CA GLY A 130 0.27 17.63 4.86
C GLY A 130 -0.88 18.38 4.22
N SER A 131 -0.62 19.62 3.84
CA SER A 131 -1.45 20.33 2.87
C SER A 131 -0.85 20.18 1.48
N GLY A 132 -1.68 20.08 0.45
CA GLY A 132 -1.19 19.89 -0.92
C GLY A 132 -2.18 19.16 -1.81
N SER A 133 -1.66 18.65 -2.92
CA SER A 133 -2.43 17.89 -3.89
C SER A 133 -1.53 17.00 -4.73
N ALA A 134 -2.12 15.93 -5.27
CA ALA A 134 -1.58 15.27 -6.44
C ALA A 134 -2.61 15.23 -7.55
N SER A 135 -2.13 15.39 -8.79
CA SER A 135 -2.95 15.22 -9.97
C SER A 135 -2.22 14.37 -11.00
N ALA A 136 -2.97 13.60 -11.76
CA ALA A 136 -2.43 12.86 -12.90
C ALA A 136 -3.54 12.45 -13.87
N LYS A 137 -3.20 12.24 -15.13
CA LYS A 137 -4.14 11.73 -16.15
C LYS A 137 -3.95 10.24 -16.33
N LEU A 138 -5.03 9.52 -16.63
CA LEU A 138 -4.94 8.18 -17.16
C LEU A 138 -5.02 8.25 -18.68
N ASP A 139 -4.26 7.38 -19.34
CA ASP A 139 -4.35 7.14 -20.78
C ASP A 139 -5.75 6.65 -21.20
N GLU A 140 -6.46 5.96 -20.29
CA GLU A 140 -7.85 5.59 -20.46
C GLU A 140 -8.64 5.48 -19.14
N PRO A 141 -10.00 5.54 -19.17
CA PRO A 141 -10.79 5.54 -17.94
C PRO A 141 -10.65 4.25 -17.12
N LEU A 142 -10.37 4.38 -15.82
CA LEU A 142 -10.50 3.32 -14.84
C LEU A 142 -11.83 3.48 -14.10
N GLU A 143 -12.77 2.56 -14.33
CA GLU A 143 -14.12 2.61 -13.77
C GLU A 143 -14.82 3.97 -13.99
N GLY A 144 -14.56 4.61 -15.14
CA GLY A 144 -15.09 5.94 -15.50
C GLY A 144 -14.25 7.13 -15.02
N ASN A 145 -13.14 6.91 -14.30
CA ASN A 145 -12.23 7.95 -13.82
C ASN A 145 -11.07 8.13 -14.80
N LEU A 146 -10.92 9.34 -15.35
CA LEU A 146 -9.88 9.70 -16.32
C LEU A 146 -8.64 10.36 -15.69
N ALA A 147 -8.71 10.68 -14.41
CA ALA A 147 -7.67 11.39 -13.70
C ALA A 147 -7.67 11.01 -12.22
N ILE A 148 -6.52 11.22 -11.60
CA ILE A 148 -6.37 11.30 -10.15
C ILE A 148 -6.41 12.78 -9.79
N GLU A 149 -7.28 13.16 -8.86
CA GLU A 149 -7.37 14.51 -8.28
C GLU A 149 -7.38 14.42 -6.75
N ALA A 150 -6.23 14.02 -6.20
CA ALA A 150 -6.05 13.84 -4.78
C ALA A 150 -5.81 15.18 -4.07
N LYS A 151 -6.62 15.49 -3.06
CA LYS A 151 -6.42 16.63 -2.14
C LYS A 151 -6.10 16.19 -0.72
N THR A 152 -6.24 14.90 -0.44
CA THR A 152 -5.84 14.32 0.84
C THR A 152 -4.42 13.82 0.71
N MET A 153 -3.52 14.49 1.43
CA MET A 153 -2.10 14.19 1.47
C MET A 153 -1.71 13.71 2.86
N GLU A 154 -1.18 12.50 2.95
CA GLU A 154 -0.64 11.93 4.18
C GLU A 154 0.81 11.50 3.94
N TYR A 155 1.62 11.50 4.99
CA TYR A 155 2.99 10.99 4.92
C TYR A 155 3.38 10.26 6.21
N ASN A 156 4.40 9.41 6.08
CA ASN A 156 4.95 8.63 7.19
C ASN A 156 6.32 9.12 7.59
N GLY A 157 6.69 8.92 8.86
CA GLY A 157 7.97 9.37 9.38
C GLY A 157 7.94 10.84 9.76
N GLU A 158 9.12 11.42 9.93
CA GLU A 158 9.25 12.83 10.33
C GLU A 158 9.08 13.75 9.11
N PRO A 159 8.51 14.96 9.28
CA PRO A 159 8.44 15.97 8.22
C PRO A 159 9.77 16.26 7.51
N THR A 160 10.88 16.08 8.22
CA THR A 160 12.25 16.30 7.73
C THR A 160 12.84 15.10 7.02
N ALA A 161 12.21 13.93 7.08
CA ALA A 161 12.62 12.70 6.42
C ALA A 161 11.42 11.73 6.27
N PRO A 162 10.37 12.10 5.50
CA PRO A 162 9.23 11.23 5.28
C PRO A 162 9.63 9.96 4.55
N THR A 163 9.13 8.82 4.99
CA THR A 163 9.46 7.50 4.40
C THR A 163 8.47 7.07 3.32
N ALA A 164 7.25 7.60 3.37
CA ALA A 164 6.26 7.40 2.31
C ALA A 164 5.28 8.55 2.23
N LEU A 165 4.70 8.73 1.05
CA LEU A 165 3.70 9.73 0.73
C LEU A 165 2.45 9.04 0.18
N PHE A 166 1.29 9.52 0.59
CA PHE A 166 -0.02 9.01 0.16
C PHE A 166 -0.81 10.20 -0.38
N ALA A 167 -1.20 10.12 -1.64
CA ALA A 167 -2.07 11.10 -2.27
C ALA A 167 -3.34 10.39 -2.72
N MET A 168 -4.43 10.61 -1.97
CA MET A 168 -5.68 9.86 -2.15
C MET A 168 -6.84 10.78 -2.52
N GLN A 169 -7.64 10.32 -3.49
CA GLN A 169 -8.96 10.84 -3.79
C GLN A 169 -10.01 9.86 -3.24
N THR A 170 -11.00 10.37 -2.54
CA THR A 170 -12.11 9.60 -1.94
C THR A 170 -13.49 10.22 -2.24
N LYS A 171 -13.52 11.32 -2.98
CA LYS A 171 -14.72 12.05 -3.38
C LYS A 171 -14.83 12.11 -4.90
N ASP A 172 -16.06 12.20 -5.37
CA ASP A 172 -16.41 12.38 -6.79
C ASP A 172 -15.89 11.27 -7.72
N LEU A 173 -15.53 10.12 -7.13
CA LEU A 173 -15.11 8.93 -7.87
C LEU A 173 -16.31 8.26 -8.57
N GLN A 174 -16.06 7.79 -9.79
CA GLN A 174 -17.03 7.07 -10.61
C GLN A 174 -16.89 5.55 -10.45
N GLY A 175 -17.91 4.82 -10.91
CA GLY A 175 -17.86 3.35 -11.02
C GLY A 175 -17.89 2.60 -9.68
N GLY A 176 -18.25 3.28 -8.58
CA GLY A 176 -18.32 2.66 -7.26
C GLY A 176 -16.97 2.57 -6.54
N LEU A 177 -15.90 3.16 -7.10
CA LEU A 177 -14.63 3.28 -6.41
C LEU A 177 -14.78 4.11 -5.13
N GLN A 178 -14.16 3.63 -4.06
CA GLN A 178 -14.08 4.27 -2.76
C GLN A 178 -12.77 5.04 -2.58
N ARG A 179 -11.70 4.61 -3.27
CA ARG A 179 -10.39 5.27 -3.23
C ARG A 179 -9.72 5.17 -4.60
N PHE A 180 -9.07 6.27 -5.00
CA PHE A 180 -8.15 6.25 -6.13
C PHE A 180 -6.99 7.21 -5.89
N GLY A 181 -5.76 6.80 -6.17
CA GLY A 181 -4.61 7.64 -5.86
C GLY A 181 -3.26 6.97 -6.09
N VAL A 182 -2.23 7.58 -5.50
CA VAL A 182 -0.85 7.11 -5.60
C VAL A 182 -0.18 7.08 -4.23
N ILE A 183 0.73 6.11 -4.07
CA ILE A 183 1.61 5.97 -2.91
C ILE A 183 3.04 5.98 -3.43
N PHE A 184 3.92 6.71 -2.76
CA PHE A 184 5.35 6.75 -3.09
C PHE A 184 6.18 6.40 -1.86
N MET A 185 7.13 5.50 -2.01
CA MET A 185 8.14 5.21 -0.98
C MET A 185 9.39 6.02 -1.26
N LEU A 186 9.93 6.63 -0.21
CA LEU A 186 11.07 7.52 -0.30
C LEU A 186 12.30 6.91 0.35
N ARG A 187 13.43 7.09 -0.33
CA ARG A 187 14.76 6.73 0.18
C ARG A 187 15.67 7.94 0.20
N TYR A 188 16.49 8.03 1.24
CA TYR A 188 17.42 9.12 1.46
C TYR A 188 18.85 8.65 1.23
N ASP A 189 19.64 9.48 0.56
CA ASP A 189 21.08 9.29 0.47
C ASP A 189 21.81 9.73 1.75
N GLY A 190 23.13 9.57 1.78
CA GLY A 190 23.96 9.98 2.91
C GLY A 190 24.00 11.50 3.18
N GLN A 191 23.42 12.31 2.29
CA GLN A 191 23.28 13.77 2.42
C GLN A 191 21.85 14.18 2.84
N GLY A 192 20.95 13.21 3.04
CA GLY A 192 19.55 13.48 3.40
C GLY A 192 18.71 13.99 2.22
N LYS A 193 19.12 13.72 0.97
CA LYS A 193 18.31 14.02 -0.21
C LYS A 193 17.39 12.83 -0.54
N PRO A 194 16.07 13.05 -0.71
CA PRO A 194 15.15 12.00 -1.06
C PRO A 194 15.22 11.64 -2.54
N SER A 195 14.88 10.39 -2.80
CA SER A 195 14.55 9.83 -4.11
C SER A 195 13.32 8.95 -3.95
N VAL A 196 12.51 8.83 -5.01
CA VAL A 196 11.39 7.88 -5.03
C VAL A 196 11.96 6.52 -5.38
N GLU A 197 11.83 5.57 -4.45
CA GLU A 197 12.31 4.20 -4.61
C GLU A 197 11.27 3.34 -5.33
N SER A 198 10.01 3.47 -4.91
CA SER A 198 8.89 2.75 -5.50
C SER A 198 7.61 3.59 -5.51
N GLY A 199 6.69 3.22 -6.38
CA GLY A 199 5.39 3.86 -6.56
C GLY A 199 4.30 2.81 -6.68
N PHE A 200 3.14 3.11 -6.13
CA PHE A 200 1.97 2.24 -6.19
C PHE A 200 0.76 3.06 -6.62
N VAL A 201 -0.12 2.44 -7.40
CA VAL A 201 -1.46 2.98 -7.63
C VAL A 201 -2.40 2.36 -6.61
N ALA A 202 -3.08 3.21 -5.87
CA ALA A 202 -4.11 2.79 -4.94
C ALA A 202 -5.46 2.79 -5.66
N VAL A 203 -6.09 1.63 -5.81
CA VAL A 203 -7.45 1.47 -6.34
C VAL A 203 -8.27 0.75 -5.28
N ASP A 204 -9.28 1.40 -4.73
CA ASP A 204 -9.99 0.94 -3.53
C ASP A 204 -9.01 0.51 -2.45
N PHE A 205 -9.15 -0.68 -1.89
CA PHE A 205 -8.25 -1.22 -0.88
C PHE A 205 -7.10 -2.02 -1.50
N ALA A 206 -6.84 -1.92 -2.80
CA ALA A 206 -5.65 -2.51 -3.43
C ALA A 206 -4.52 -1.47 -3.52
N ALA A 207 -3.29 -1.91 -3.28
CA ALA A 207 -2.08 -1.19 -3.64
C ALA A 207 -1.38 -1.97 -4.76
N LEU A 208 -1.44 -1.43 -5.98
CA LEU A 208 -0.93 -2.08 -7.19
C LEU A 208 0.49 -1.58 -7.44
N ILE A 209 1.46 -2.50 -7.40
CA ILE A 209 2.85 -2.18 -7.71
C ILE A 209 2.92 -1.57 -9.11
N THR A 210 3.64 -0.45 -9.23
CA THR A 210 3.98 0.09 -10.55
C THR A 210 5.36 -0.37 -10.98
N SER A 211 5.52 -0.64 -12.27
CA SER A 211 6.83 -0.94 -12.84
C SER A 211 7.66 0.35 -12.94
N LYS A 212 8.39 0.66 -11.85
CA LYS A 212 9.34 1.78 -11.74
C LYS A 212 8.74 3.16 -12.10
N PRO A 213 8.23 3.93 -11.12
CA PRO A 213 7.77 5.29 -11.42
C PRO A 213 8.93 6.13 -11.96
N GLU A 214 8.72 6.83 -13.07
CA GLU A 214 9.69 7.82 -13.53
C GLU A 214 9.39 9.12 -12.82
N VAL A 215 10.37 9.62 -12.06
CA VAL A 215 10.22 10.85 -11.28
C VAL A 215 11.17 11.91 -11.79
N THR A 216 10.63 13.10 -12.05
CA THR A 216 11.40 14.24 -12.55
C THR A 216 11.09 15.48 -11.73
N SER A 217 11.95 16.51 -11.87
CA SER A 217 11.74 17.81 -11.23
C SER A 217 11.57 17.76 -9.71
N LEU A 218 12.21 16.80 -9.03
CA LEU A 218 12.11 16.66 -7.58
C LEU A 218 12.71 17.88 -6.87
N LYS A 219 11.86 18.58 -6.11
CA LYS A 219 12.19 19.70 -5.22
C LYS A 219 11.92 19.29 -3.79
N TRP A 220 12.87 19.58 -2.91
CA TRP A 220 12.82 19.15 -1.52
C TRP A 220 13.37 20.24 -0.61
N GLU A 221 12.55 20.64 0.36
CA GLU A 221 12.95 21.47 1.49
C GLU A 221 12.55 20.74 2.79
N PRO A 222 13.53 20.20 3.56
CA PRO A 222 13.26 19.40 4.75
C PRO A 222 12.30 20.07 5.73
N GLY A 223 11.22 19.35 6.09
CA GLY A 223 10.22 19.81 7.04
C GLY A 223 9.30 20.92 6.53
N LYS A 224 9.42 21.32 5.26
CA LYS A 224 8.58 22.37 4.68
C LYS A 224 7.82 21.91 3.44
N SER A 225 8.51 21.42 2.42
CA SER A 225 7.85 21.04 1.17
C SER A 225 8.58 19.96 0.39
N LEU A 226 7.81 19.16 -0.34
CA LEU A 226 8.29 18.16 -1.28
C LEU A 226 7.39 18.19 -2.51
N SER A 227 7.99 18.32 -3.69
CA SER A 227 7.25 18.20 -4.94
C SER A 227 8.03 17.53 -6.04
N PHE A 228 7.32 16.86 -6.93
CA PHE A 228 7.89 16.23 -8.11
C PHE A 228 6.83 15.94 -9.17
N LYS A 229 7.29 15.69 -10.39
CA LYS A 229 6.46 15.16 -11.49
C LYS A 229 6.69 13.67 -11.64
N PHE A 230 5.68 12.94 -12.06
CA PHE A 230 5.76 11.50 -12.23
C PHE A 230 4.98 10.95 -13.42
N THR A 231 5.45 9.82 -13.93
CA THR A 231 4.73 8.91 -14.83
C THR A 231 4.87 7.50 -14.28
N MET A 232 3.85 6.66 -14.46
CA MET A 232 3.88 5.27 -14.00
C MET A 232 2.90 4.42 -14.80
N SER A 233 3.13 3.11 -14.82
CA SER A 233 2.21 2.14 -15.40
C SER A 233 1.81 1.13 -14.33
N PHE A 234 0.56 0.68 -14.40
CA PHE A 234 0.01 -0.31 -13.49
C PHE A 234 -1.01 -1.19 -14.21
N SER A 235 -1.21 -2.40 -13.72
CA SER A 235 -2.23 -3.31 -14.26
C SER A 235 -3.36 -3.46 -13.25
N TYR A 236 -4.60 -3.31 -13.73
CA TYR A 236 -5.81 -3.53 -12.94
C TYR A 236 -6.81 -4.36 -13.74
N ASN A 237 -7.35 -5.42 -13.15
CA ASN A 237 -8.30 -6.34 -13.84
C ASN A 237 -7.81 -6.85 -15.21
N LYS A 238 -6.51 -7.20 -15.31
CA LYS A 238 -5.84 -7.68 -16.55
C LYS A 238 -5.77 -6.66 -17.68
N LYS A 239 -5.89 -5.37 -17.34
CA LYS A 239 -5.74 -4.28 -18.26
C LYS A 239 -4.63 -3.38 -17.77
N ASP A 240 -3.75 -2.99 -18.68
CA ASP A 240 -2.66 -2.08 -18.38
C ASP A 240 -3.14 -0.66 -18.55
N TYR A 241 -2.74 0.18 -17.60
CA TYR A 241 -3.04 1.60 -17.56
C TYR A 241 -1.73 2.36 -17.44
N LYS A 242 -1.73 3.58 -17.97
CA LYS A 242 -0.63 4.51 -17.84
C LYS A 242 -1.12 5.80 -17.20
N ILE A 243 -0.37 6.22 -16.18
CA ILE A 243 -0.51 7.52 -15.57
C ILE A 243 0.49 8.48 -16.21
N GLU A 244 -0.04 9.58 -16.74
CA GLU A 244 0.70 10.63 -17.45
C GLU A 244 0.47 12.00 -16.79
N ASP A 245 1.38 12.93 -17.06
CA ASP A 245 1.34 14.30 -16.53
C ASP A 245 1.17 14.37 -15.00
N GLY A 246 1.70 13.37 -14.27
CA GLY A 246 1.59 13.31 -12.83
C GLY A 246 2.35 14.44 -12.14
N SER A 247 1.75 15.05 -11.13
CA SER A 247 2.35 16.04 -10.24
C SER A 247 1.94 15.76 -8.81
N LEU A 248 2.88 15.86 -7.88
CA LEU A 248 2.64 15.81 -6.46
C LEU A 248 3.28 17.03 -5.82
N ASP A 249 2.50 17.75 -5.03
CA ASP A 249 2.93 18.89 -4.22
C ASP A 249 2.48 18.69 -2.78
N LEU A 250 3.44 18.63 -1.85
CA LEU A 250 3.23 18.41 -0.43
C LEU A 250 3.88 19.53 0.38
N THR A 251 3.15 20.06 1.35
CA THR A 251 3.62 20.93 2.43
C THR A 251 3.39 20.21 3.75
N PHE A 252 4.42 20.09 4.58
CA PHE A 252 4.42 19.26 5.79
C PHE A 252 3.78 19.93 7.00
#